data_AF-A0A2W4YWR4-F1
#
_entry.id   AF-A0A2W4YWR4-F1
#
_cell.length_a   1.000
_cell.length_b   1.000
_cell.length_c   1.000
_cell.angle_alpha   90.00
_cell.angle_beta   90.00
_cell.angle_gamma   90.00
#
_symmetry.space_group_name_H-M   'P 1'
#
loop_
_entity.id
_entity.type
_entity.pdbx_description
1 polymer ?
#
loop_
_entity_poly.entity_id
_entity_poly.type
_entity_poly.pdbx_seq_one_letter_code
_entity_poly.pdbx_strand_id
1 'polypeptide(L)'
;MSRNRVHTLEFKRQVVAEFLSGATLYALAKRHEISRNLIRVWIAKYQAGALDDDAYAANMMNAQEAKIAALERLVGRQALELEFLRGALKSKPQPKDAPTFVIAGPLASPSHKDAG
;
A
#
# COMPACT_ATOMS: atom_id res chain seq x y z
N MET A 1 -3.75 20.51 -12.33
CA MET A 1 -4.98 19.69 -12.18
C MET A 1 -5.99 20.48 -11.36
N SER A 2 -7.21 20.70 -11.85
CA SER A 2 -8.26 21.41 -11.10
C SER A 2 -8.76 20.53 -9.95
N ARG A 3 -8.71 21.04 -8.72
CA ARG A 3 -9.23 20.34 -7.54
C ARG A 3 -10.75 20.43 -7.56
N ASN A 4 -11.42 19.36 -8.02
CA ASN A 4 -12.87 19.29 -7.97
C ASN A 4 -13.33 19.34 -6.51
N ARG A 5 -14.20 20.30 -6.17
CA ARG A 5 -14.81 20.38 -4.83
C ARG A 5 -15.75 19.20 -4.65
N VAL A 6 -15.47 18.37 -3.65
CA VAL A 6 -16.34 17.26 -3.24
C VAL A 6 -17.21 17.74 -2.09
N HIS A 7 -18.53 17.60 -2.25
CA HIS A 7 -19.50 17.93 -1.22
C HIS A 7 -19.96 16.67 -0.50
N THR A 8 -20.12 16.76 0.82
CA THR A 8 -20.65 15.67 1.64
C THR A 8 -22.09 15.34 1.26
N LEU A 9 -22.50 14.10 1.51
CA LEU A 9 -23.85 13.64 1.18
C LEU A 9 -24.93 14.42 1.94
N GLU A 10 -24.72 14.64 3.24
CA GLU A 10 -25.61 15.42 4.10
C GLU A 10 -25.86 16.81 3.53
N PHE A 11 -24.80 17.45 3.04
CA PHE A 11 -24.90 18.77 2.43
C PHE A 11 -25.69 18.73 1.10
N LYS A 12 -25.49 17.72 0.26
CA LYS A 12 -26.30 17.55 -0.97
C LYS A 12 -27.78 17.36 -0.63
N ARG A 13 -28.09 16.53 0.38
CA ARG A 13 -29.46 16.29 0.86
C ARG A 13 -30.10 17.55 1.41
N GLN A 14 -29.35 18.34 2.19
CA GLN A 14 -29.83 19.64 2.69
C GLN A 14 -30.24 20.56 1.54
N VAL A 15 -29.36 20.74 0.54
CA VAL A 15 -29.63 21.64 -0.59
C VAL A 15 -30.85 21.18 -1.40
N VAL A 16 -31.02 19.87 -1.59
CA VAL A 16 -32.20 19.32 -2.27
C VAL A 16 -33.46 19.50 -1.40
N ALA A 17 -33.40 19.26 -0.10
CA ALA A 17 -34.53 19.46 0.81
C ALA A 17 -35.02 20.91 0.82
N GLU A 18 -34.10 21.89 0.87
CA GLU A 18 -34.46 23.30 0.79
C GLU A 18 -35.09 23.67 -0.56
N PHE A 19 -34.65 23.05 -1.66
CA PHE A 19 -35.30 23.22 -2.96
C PHE A 19 -36.73 22.67 -2.95
N LEU A 20 -36.93 21.48 -2.39
CA LEU A 20 -38.25 20.86 -2.26
C LEU A 20 -39.19 21.63 -1.33
N SER A 21 -38.65 22.35 -0.34
CA SER A 21 -39.42 23.27 0.51
C SER A 21 -39.76 24.62 -0.17
N GLY A 22 -39.45 24.77 -1.46
CA GLY A 22 -39.82 25.93 -2.27
C GLY A 22 -38.73 26.99 -2.45
N ALA A 23 -37.49 26.74 -2.02
CA ALA A 23 -36.39 27.68 -2.28
C ALA A 23 -36.06 27.74 -3.78
N THR A 24 -35.75 28.93 -4.29
CA THR A 24 -35.36 29.10 -5.69
C THR A 24 -33.91 28.64 -5.92
N LEU A 25 -33.62 28.14 -7.13
CA LEU A 25 -32.25 27.79 -7.53
C LEU A 25 -31.26 28.95 -7.37
N TYR A 26 -31.71 30.19 -7.58
CA TYR A 26 -30.88 31.38 -7.41
C TYR A 26 -30.52 31.60 -5.94
N ALA A 27 -31.51 31.53 -5.03
CA ALA A 27 -31.27 31.70 -3.61
C ALA A 27 -30.30 30.65 -3.05
N LEU A 28 -30.47 29.38 -3.46
CA LEU A 28 -29.58 28.29 -3.06
C LEU A 28 -28.16 28.47 -3.62
N ALA A 29 -28.04 28.83 -4.90
CA ALA A 29 -26.74 29.06 -5.52
C ALA A 29 -25.97 30.20 -4.85
N LYS A 30 -26.66 31.29 -4.48
CA LYS A 30 -26.06 32.43 -3.79
C LYS A 30 -25.66 32.09 -2.35
N ARG A 31 -26.52 31.37 -1.62
CA ARG A 31 -26.30 31.04 -0.20
C ARG A 31 -25.17 30.05 0.01
N HIS A 32 -25.08 29.07 -0.87
CA HIS A 32 -24.11 27.97 -0.75
C HIS A 32 -22.90 28.12 -1.66
N GLU A 33 -22.81 29.19 -2.44
CA GLU A 33 -21.75 29.44 -3.43
C GLU A 33 -21.55 28.30 -4.44
N ILE A 34 -22.68 27.75 -4.92
CA ILE A 34 -22.69 26.59 -5.82
C ILE A 34 -23.39 26.95 -7.12
N SER A 35 -22.92 26.37 -8.23
CA SER A 35 -23.55 26.57 -9.52
C SER A 35 -24.98 26.02 -9.53
N ARG A 36 -25.91 26.77 -10.14
CA ARG A 36 -27.30 26.33 -10.36
C ARG A 36 -27.37 25.00 -11.12
N ASN A 37 -26.41 24.74 -11.99
CA ASN A 37 -26.31 23.48 -12.73
C ASN A 37 -26.04 22.30 -11.80
N LEU A 38 -25.13 22.45 -10.84
CA LEU A 38 -24.84 21.39 -9.86
C LEU A 38 -26.06 21.06 -8.99
N ILE A 39 -26.81 22.09 -8.59
CA ILE A 39 -28.05 21.92 -7.82
C ILE A 39 -29.08 21.12 -8.64
N ARG A 40 -29.25 21.43 -9.94
CA ARG A 40 -30.14 20.65 -10.83
C ARG A 40 -29.73 19.19 -10.95
N VAL A 41 -28.43 18.92 -11.07
CA VAL A 41 -27.91 17.54 -11.10
C VAL A 41 -28.23 16.82 -9.80
N TRP A 42 -28.08 17.45 -8.64
CA TRP A 42 -28.43 16.84 -7.36
C TRP A 42 -29.92 16.57 -7.21
N ILE A 43 -30.78 17.49 -7.66
CA ILE A 43 -32.24 17.28 -7.66
C ILE A 43 -32.60 16.10 -8.56
N ALA A 44 -32.05 16.03 -9.77
CA ALA A 44 -32.30 14.92 -10.70
C ALA A 44 -31.84 13.58 -10.11
N LYS A 45 -30.65 13.54 -9.49
CA LYS A 45 -30.15 12.34 -8.80
C LYS A 45 -30.99 11.93 -7.61
N TYR A 46 -31.48 12.90 -6.83
CA TYR A 46 -32.40 12.63 -5.73
C TYR A 46 -33.72 12.01 -6.24
N GLN A 47 -34.30 12.57 -7.29
CA GLN A 47 -35.53 12.03 -7.90
C GLN A 47 -35.32 10.62 -8.48
N ALA A 48 -34.11 10.32 -8.96
CA ALA A 48 -33.73 8.99 -9.44
C ALA A 48 -33.30 8.02 -8.31
N GLY A 49 -33.27 8.44 -7.05
CA GLY A 49 -32.78 7.63 -5.93
C GLY A 49 -31.25 7.43 -5.88
N ALA A 50 -30.49 8.05 -6.78
CA ALA A 50 -29.05 7.86 -6.96
C ALA A 50 -28.19 8.96 -6.30
N LEU A 51 -28.74 9.70 -5.33
CA LEU A 51 -28.00 10.80 -4.68
C LEU A 51 -26.85 10.28 -3.78
N ASP A 52 -27.05 9.10 -3.18
CA ASP A 52 -26.10 8.45 -2.25
C ASP A 52 -24.95 7.74 -2.96
N ASP A 53 -25.19 7.23 -4.18
CA ASP A 53 -24.28 6.31 -4.88
C ASP A 53 -22.89 6.92 -5.14
N ASP A 54 -22.85 8.16 -5.63
CA ASP A 54 -21.59 8.80 -6.01
C ASP A 54 -20.71 9.17 -4.81
N ALA A 55 -21.31 9.62 -3.72
CA ALA A 55 -20.58 10.07 -2.54
C ALA A 55 -20.04 8.88 -1.75
N TYR A 56 -20.85 7.82 -1.63
CA TYR A 56 -20.45 6.58 -0.99
C TYR A 56 -19.36 5.87 -1.80
N ALA A 57 -19.52 5.76 -3.13
CA ALA A 57 -18.52 5.15 -4.00
C ALA A 57 -17.17 5.87 -3.92
N ALA A 58 -17.14 7.20 -4.07
CA ALA A 58 -15.88 7.95 -4.04
C ALA A 58 -15.16 7.87 -2.68
N ASN A 59 -15.89 7.96 -1.57
CA ASN A 59 -15.30 7.87 -0.23
C ASN A 59 -14.80 6.46 0.07
N MET A 60 -15.56 5.42 -0.32
CA MET A 60 -15.15 4.04 -0.18
C MET A 60 -13.89 3.76 -1.02
N MET A 61 -13.85 4.22 -2.28
CA MET A 61 -12.68 4.04 -3.16
C MET A 61 -11.41 4.66 -2.57
N ASN A 62 -11.47 5.90 -2.07
CA ASN A 62 -10.32 6.56 -1.45
C ASN A 62 -9.82 5.82 -0.20
N ALA A 63 -10.75 5.36 0.65
CA ALA A 63 -10.39 4.60 1.86
C ALA A 63 -9.74 3.25 1.51
N GLN A 64 -10.24 2.57 0.47
CA GLN A 64 -9.64 1.33 -0.03
C GLN A 64 -8.26 1.58 -0.63
N GLU A 65 -8.07 2.63 -1.42
CA GLU A 65 -6.78 2.97 -2.02
C GLU A 65 -5.71 3.29 -0.96
N ALA A 66 -6.08 4.02 0.10
CA ALA A 66 -5.19 4.27 1.23
C ALA A 66 -4.80 2.97 1.96
N LYS A 67 -5.76 2.05 2.13
CA LYS A 67 -5.51 0.74 2.74
C LYS A 67 -4.59 -0.12 1.87
N ILE A 68 -4.80 -0.14 0.56
CA ILE A 68 -3.95 -0.84 -0.41
C ILE A 68 -2.52 -0.30 -0.31
N ALA A 69 -2.33 1.01 -0.41
CA ALA A 69 -1.00 1.62 -0.33
C ALA A 69 -0.29 1.36 1.02
N ALA A 70 -1.03 1.27 2.13
CA ALA A 70 -0.47 0.92 3.42
C ALA A 70 -0.01 -0.54 3.47
N LEU A 71 -0.80 -1.46 2.91
CA LEU A 71 -0.48 -2.88 2.83
C LEU A 71 0.70 -3.13 1.89
N GLU A 72 0.74 -2.49 0.72
CA GLU A 72 1.86 -2.60 -0.23
C GLU A 72 3.19 -2.18 0.41
N ARG A 73 3.19 -1.09 1.20
CA ARG A 73 4.38 -0.68 1.96
C ARG A 73 4.79 -1.70 3.01
N LEU A 74 3.82 -2.33 3.69
CA LEU A 74 4.11 -3.36 4.69
C LEU A 74 4.69 -4.62 4.03
N VAL A 75 4.13 -5.04 2.90
CA VAL A 75 4.64 -6.16 2.10
C VAL A 75 6.06 -5.89 1.64
N GLY A 76 6.36 -4.68 1.15
CA GLY A 76 7.71 -4.28 0.78
C GLY A 76 8.71 -4.36 1.95
N ARG A 77 8.31 -3.91 3.15
CA ARG A 77 9.14 -4.03 4.36
C ARG A 77 9.40 -5.49 4.74
N GLN A 78 8.36 -6.32 4.71
CA GLN A 78 8.49 -7.75 5.02
C GLN A 78 9.38 -8.49 4.02
N ALA A 79 9.30 -8.14 2.73
CA ALA A 79 10.16 -8.72 1.71
C ALA A 79 11.65 -8.46 1.99
N LEU A 80 11.99 -7.21 2.33
CA LEU A 80 13.37 -6.83 2.69
C LEU A 80 13.85 -7.54 3.96
N GLU A 81 13.00 -7.68 4.97
CA GLU A 81 13.33 -8.40 6.20
C GLU A 81 13.58 -9.89 5.94
N LEU A 82 12.76 -10.52 5.08
CA LEU A 82 12.97 -11.91 4.67
C LEU A 82 14.28 -12.09 3.90
N GLU A 83 14.61 -11.17 2.99
CA GLU A 83 15.88 -11.20 2.27
C GLU A 83 17.08 -11.05 3.21
N PHE A 84 16.99 -10.13 4.18
CA PHE A 84 18.01 -9.94 5.21
C PHE A 84 18.22 -11.22 6.05
N LEU A 85 17.15 -11.81 6.58
CA LEU A 85 17.22 -13.03 7.37
C LEU A 85 17.76 -14.21 6.57
N ARG A 86 17.33 -14.37 5.31
CA ARG A 86 17.86 -15.40 4.40
C ARG A 86 19.34 -15.18 4.10
N GLY A 87 19.77 -13.93 3.93
CA GLY A 87 21.18 -13.58 3.76
C GLY A 87 22.02 -13.95 4.98
N ALA A 88 21.56 -13.60 6.18
CA ALA A 88 22.24 -13.90 7.44
C ALA A 88 22.38 -15.41 7.70
N LEU A 89 21.38 -16.21 7.32
CA LEU A 89 21.44 -17.67 7.42
C LEU A 89 22.46 -18.28 6.45
N LYS A 90 22.59 -17.71 5.24
CA LYS A 90 23.58 -18.15 4.24
C LYS A 90 25.02 -17.74 4.60
N SER A 91 25.18 -16.67 5.38
CA SER A 91 26.48 -16.13 5.79
C SER A 91 27.06 -16.76 7.06
N LYS A 92 26.49 -17.87 7.57
CA LYS A 92 27.11 -18.61 8.68
C LYS A 92 28.56 -18.95 8.29
N PRO A 93 29.58 -18.52 9.06
CA PRO A 93 30.95 -18.95 8.82
C PRO A 93 30.99 -20.47 8.87
N GLN A 94 31.43 -21.10 7.77
CA GLN A 94 31.81 -22.50 7.83
C GLN A 94 32.87 -22.63 8.93
N PRO A 95 32.76 -23.61 9.85
CA PRO A 95 33.88 -23.96 10.70
C PRO A 95 35.06 -24.28 9.77
N LYS A 96 36.19 -23.59 9.95
CA LYS A 96 37.45 -24.01 9.33
C LYS A 96 37.96 -25.23 10.10
N ASP A 97 37.22 -26.33 10.03
CA ASP A 97 37.63 -27.60 10.59
C ASP A 97 38.29 -28.42 9.48
N ALA A 98 39.46 -27.94 9.06
CA ALA A 98 40.45 -28.79 8.43
C ALA A 98 41.63 -28.89 9.40
N PRO A 99 41.73 -29.95 10.23
CA PRO A 99 43.04 -30.31 10.72
C PRO A 99 43.81 -30.83 9.51
N THR A 100 44.67 -29.99 8.93
CA THR A 100 45.72 -30.43 8.02
C THR A 100 46.64 -31.35 8.83
N PHE A 101 46.29 -32.63 8.93
CA PHE A 101 47.24 -33.65 9.34
C PHE A 101 48.19 -33.86 8.16
N VAL A 102 49.27 -33.09 8.13
CA VAL A 102 50.47 -33.48 7.39
C VAL A 102 50.98 -34.74 8.08
N ILE A 103 50.72 -35.90 7.48
CA ILE A 103 51.39 -37.14 7.84
C ILE A 103 52.84 -36.96 7.37
N ALA A 104 53.68 -36.40 8.23
CA ALA A 104 55.12 -36.52 8.07
C ALA A 104 55.47 -37.99 8.32
N GLY A 105 55.72 -38.73 7.23
CA GLY A 105 56.21 -40.12 7.31
C GLY A 105 57.58 -40.15 8.00
N PRO A 106 57.86 -41.12 8.89
CA PRO A 106 59.17 -41.22 9.52
C PRO A 106 60.27 -41.65 8.55
N LEU A 107 61.46 -41.10 8.80
CA LEU A 107 62.77 -41.24 8.16
C LEU A 107 63.06 -42.58 7.45
N ALA A 108 63.61 -42.48 6.24
CA ALA A 108 64.27 -43.60 5.57
C ALA A 108 65.33 -44.24 6.48
N SER A 109 65.18 -45.54 6.76
CA SER A 109 66.23 -46.33 7.40
C SER A 109 67.39 -46.54 6.42
N PRO A 110 68.66 -46.37 6.84
CA PRO A 110 69.81 -46.58 5.97
C PRO A 110 69.95 -48.07 5.61
N SER A 111 70.11 -48.31 4.30
CA SER A 111 70.46 -49.59 3.71
C SER A 111 71.78 -50.11 4.29
N HIS A 112 71.76 -51.32 4.86
CA HIS A 112 72.99 -52.02 5.22
C HIS A 112 73.53 -52.71 3.96
N LYS A 113 74.69 -52.22 3.52
CA LYS A 113 75.48 -52.76 2.41
C LYS A 113 76.29 -53.96 2.92
N ASP A 114 76.24 -55.03 2.13
CA ASP A 114 77.02 -56.30 2.07
C ASP A 114 78.17 -56.59 3.05
N ALA A 115 78.30 -57.88 3.43
CA ALA A 115 79.54 -58.67 3.24
C ALA A 115 79.37 -60.15 3.62
N GLY A 116 79.84 -61.06 2.75
CA GLY A 116 80.28 -62.42 3.12
C GLY A 116 79.53 -63.58 2.50
#